data_AF-A0A3S4XTU2-F1
#
_entry.id   AF-A0A3S4XTU2-F1
#
_cell.length_a   1.000
_cell.length_b   1.000
_cell.length_c   1.000
_cell.angle_alpha   90.00
_cell.angle_beta   90.00
_cell.angle_gamma   90.00
#
_symmetry.space_group_name_H-M   'P 1'
#
loop_
_entity.id
_entity.type
_entity.pdbx_description
1 polymer ?
#
loop_
_entity_poly.entity_id
_entity_poly.type
_entity_poly.pdbx_seq_one_letter_code
_entity_poly.pdbx_strand_id
1 'polypeptide(L)'
;MVAGKERRKLEDFGYWYEPDGRSEERQRDFEKVEVKPQALEWILATAAGFRYFASADNLNGNPGDTQPFKQAVYEQVKSMHKKGYQNGRKHCAKP
;
A
#
# COMPACT_ATOMS: atom_id res chain seq x y z
N MET A 1 -20.32 21.31 -1.34
CA MET A 1 -20.20 20.06 -0.56
C MET A 1 -21.60 19.54 -0.27
N VAL A 2 -22.11 18.58 -1.03
CA VAL A 2 -23.40 17.94 -0.74
C VAL A 2 -23.19 16.43 -0.80
N ALA A 3 -22.93 15.84 0.36
CA ALA A 3 -23.11 14.41 0.58
C ALA A 3 -24.14 14.29 1.71
N GLY A 4 -25.31 13.72 1.39
CA GLY A 4 -26.43 13.57 2.32
C GLY A 4 -26.08 12.73 3.54
N LYS A 5 -26.81 12.95 4.65
CA LYS A 5 -26.63 12.32 5.96
C LYS A 5 -26.49 10.78 5.93
N GLU A 6 -27.06 10.13 4.92
CA GLU A 6 -27.08 8.66 4.81
C GLU A 6 -25.74 8.04 4.35
N ARG A 7 -24.84 8.79 3.68
CA ARG A 7 -23.50 8.27 3.34
C ARG A 7 -22.53 8.17 4.52
N ARG A 8 -22.90 8.69 5.70
CA ARG A 8 -22.11 8.57 6.94
C ARG A 8 -22.39 7.30 7.76
N LYS A 9 -23.38 6.49 7.38
CA LYS A 9 -23.77 5.28 8.13
C LYS A 9 -23.22 3.98 7.54
N LEU A 10 -22.63 4.02 6.36
CA LEU A 10 -21.90 2.89 5.77
C LEU A 10 -20.45 3.02 6.19
N GLU A 11 -20.17 2.75 7.48
CA GLU A 11 -18.81 2.46 7.93
C GLU A 11 -18.47 1.04 7.51
N ASP A 12 -18.31 0.82 6.20
CA ASP A 12 -17.63 -0.36 5.70
C ASP A 12 -16.29 0.11 5.13
N PHE A 13 -15.44 0.56 6.03
CA PHE A 13 -14.10 1.00 5.65
C PHE A 13 -13.19 -0.20 5.30
N GLY A 14 -13.65 -1.44 5.47
CA GLY A 14 -12.90 -2.64 5.09
C GLY A 14 -11.50 -2.73 5.70
N TYR A 15 -11.19 -1.95 6.73
CA TYR A 15 -9.88 -1.93 7.35
C TYR A 15 -9.71 -3.21 8.15
N TRP A 16 -8.80 -4.06 7.71
CA TRP A 16 -8.33 -5.19 8.49
C TRP A 16 -7.53 -4.63 9.67
N TYR A 17 -8.18 -4.48 10.83
CA TYR A 17 -7.50 -4.09 12.06
C TYR A 17 -6.94 -5.33 12.71
N GLU A 18 -5.64 -5.57 12.53
CA GLU A 18 -4.95 -6.61 13.29
C GLU A 18 -4.13 -5.96 14.41
N PRO A 19 -4.33 -6.37 15.68
CA PRO A 19 -3.65 -5.76 16.80
C PRO A 19 -2.13 -5.99 16.70
N ASP A 20 -1.38 -5.07 17.29
CA ASP A 20 0.07 -5.16 17.42
C ASP A 20 0.51 -6.38 18.24
N GLY A 21 1.76 -6.84 18.08
CA GLY A 21 2.26 -8.08 18.69
C GLY A 21 1.94 -9.34 17.86
N ARG A 22 1.88 -9.20 16.54
CA ARG A 22 1.60 -10.32 15.62
C ARG A 22 2.72 -11.35 15.64
N SER A 23 2.32 -12.62 15.57
CA SER A 23 3.26 -13.72 15.31
C SER A 23 3.82 -13.61 13.89
N GLU A 24 4.96 -14.27 13.63
CA GLU A 24 5.57 -14.27 12.29
C GLU A 24 4.60 -14.75 11.19
N GLU A 25 3.78 -15.76 11.46
CA GLU A 25 2.80 -16.27 10.50
C GLU A 25 1.75 -15.21 10.14
N ARG A 26 1.16 -14.56 11.15
CA ARG A 26 0.19 -13.47 10.94
C ARG A 26 0.83 -12.26 10.28
N GLN A 27 2.10 -11.99 10.60
CA GLN A 27 2.87 -10.96 9.92
C GLN A 27 2.94 -11.21 8.41
N ARG A 28 3.14 -12.45 7.96
CA ARG A 28 3.17 -12.78 6.52
C ARG A 28 1.83 -12.55 5.84
N ASP A 29 0.72 -12.83 6.51
CA ASP A 29 -0.61 -12.59 5.95
C ASP A 29 -0.93 -11.10 5.84
N PHE A 30 -0.56 -10.32 6.86
CA PHE A 30 -0.65 -8.87 6.79
C PHE A 30 0.24 -8.27 5.70
N GLU A 31 1.49 -8.74 5.58
CA GLU A 31 2.42 -8.24 4.55
C GLU A 31 1.85 -8.40 3.14
N LYS A 32 1.09 -9.48 2.86
CA LYS A 32 0.44 -9.69 1.56
C LYS A 32 -0.58 -8.59 1.23
N VAL A 33 -1.36 -8.14 2.22
CA VAL A 33 -2.36 -7.09 2.00
C VAL A 33 -1.71 -5.70 1.92
N GLU A 34 -0.60 -5.51 2.62
CA GLU A 34 0.15 -4.24 2.67
C GLU A 34 1.05 -3.96 1.47
N VAL A 35 1.34 -4.94 0.61
CA VAL A 35 2.19 -4.72 -0.57
C VAL A 35 1.73 -3.53 -1.44
N LYS A 36 0.43 -3.40 -1.67
CA LYS A 36 -0.13 -2.33 -2.52
C LYS A 36 -0.18 -0.98 -1.82
N PRO A 37 -0.71 -0.86 -0.57
CA PRO A 37 -0.60 0.37 0.21
C PRO A 37 0.83 0.91 0.31
N GLN A 38 1.78 0.09 0.75
CA GLN A 38 3.18 0.47 0.89
C GLN A 38 3.82 0.92 -0.44
N ALA A 39 3.46 0.29 -1.57
CA ALA A 39 3.93 0.72 -2.89
C ALA A 39 3.38 2.11 -3.28
N LEU A 40 2.12 2.42 -2.95
CA LEU A 40 1.54 3.74 -3.17
C LEU A 40 2.22 4.80 -2.29
N GLU A 41 2.44 4.49 -1.01
CA GLU A 41 3.18 5.36 -0.09
C GLU A 41 4.58 5.67 -0.62
N TRP A 42 5.30 4.68 -1.15
CA TRP A 42 6.61 4.92 -1.77
C TRP A 42 6.50 5.87 -2.96
N ILE A 43 5.56 5.64 -3.89
CA ILE A 43 5.38 6.53 -5.04
C ILE A 43 5.08 7.96 -4.60
N LEU A 44 4.19 8.14 -3.62
CA LEU A 44 3.82 9.45 -3.09
C LEU A 44 4.98 10.14 -2.36
N ALA A 45 5.70 9.41 -1.51
CA ALA A 45 6.90 9.91 -0.84
C ALA A 45 7.93 10.39 -1.86
N THR A 46 8.17 9.60 -2.91
CA THR A 46 9.10 9.95 -4.00
C THR A 46 8.64 11.22 -4.72
N ALA A 47 7.36 11.32 -5.08
CA ALA A 47 6.79 12.49 -5.74
C ALA A 47 6.85 13.76 -4.87
N ALA A 48 6.79 13.60 -3.54
CA ALA A 48 6.88 14.68 -2.57
C ALA A 48 8.32 14.96 -2.08
N GLY A 49 9.34 14.26 -2.61
CA GLY A 49 10.74 14.47 -2.24
C GLY A 49 11.14 13.88 -0.87
N PHE A 50 10.35 12.97 -0.31
CA PHE A 50 10.63 12.28 0.94
C PHE A 50 11.31 10.92 0.71
N ARG A 51 12.14 10.53 1.68
CA ARG A 51 12.70 9.18 1.73
C ARG A 51 11.64 8.20 2.25
N TYR A 52 11.46 7.10 1.53
CA TYR A 52 10.55 6.02 1.91
C TYR A 52 11.27 4.92 2.72
N PHE A 53 10.55 4.35 3.69
CA PHE A 53 10.96 3.17 4.44
C PHE A 53 9.76 2.22 4.54
N ALA A 54 9.94 0.94 4.20
CA ALA A 54 8.89 -0.06 4.35
C ALA A 54 8.57 -0.28 5.83
N SER A 55 7.30 -0.19 6.20
CA SER A 55 6.82 -0.44 7.55
C SER A 55 6.17 -1.81 7.64
N ALA A 56 6.63 -2.65 8.57
CA ALA A 56 5.99 -3.92 8.90
C ALA A 56 4.81 -3.74 9.89
N ASP A 57 4.69 -2.55 10.48
CA ASP A 57 3.62 -2.14 11.40
C ASP A 57 3.40 -3.07 12.62
N ASN A 58 4.48 -3.62 13.17
CA ASN A 58 4.45 -4.56 14.30
C ASN A 58 5.43 -4.07 15.37
N LEU A 59 5.04 -3.05 16.13
CA LEU A 59 5.89 -2.35 17.09
C LEU A 59 6.19 -3.21 18.33
N ASN A 60 5.25 -4.07 18.73
CA ASN A 60 5.37 -4.94 19.90
C ASN A 60 5.69 -6.41 19.56
N GLY A 61 5.82 -6.75 18.27
CA GLY A 61 6.18 -8.10 17.81
C GLY A 61 7.54 -8.16 17.12
N ASN A 62 8.01 -9.37 16.85
CA ASN A 62 9.16 -9.59 15.98
C ASN A 62 8.67 -9.98 14.58
N PRO A 63 8.77 -9.11 13.56
CA PRO A 63 8.32 -9.43 12.21
C PRO A 63 9.19 -10.49 11.50
N GLY A 64 10.31 -10.89 12.11
CA GLY A 64 11.28 -11.80 11.52
C GLY A 64 11.95 -11.19 10.28
N ASP A 65 12.20 -12.01 9.26
CA ASP A 65 12.78 -11.53 8.00
C ASP A 65 11.76 -10.74 7.17
N THR A 66 12.07 -9.46 6.94
CA THR A 66 11.25 -8.52 6.16
C THR A 66 11.75 -8.32 4.73
N GLN A 67 12.83 -8.98 4.32
CA GLN A 67 13.36 -8.88 2.96
C GLN A 67 12.33 -9.30 1.88
N PRO A 68 11.58 -10.41 2.05
CA PRO A 68 10.57 -10.79 1.07
C PRO A 68 9.49 -9.73 0.87
N PHE A 69 9.06 -9.10 1.97
CA PHE A 69 8.08 -8.01 1.93
C PHE A 69 8.61 -6.79 1.20
N LYS A 70 9.83 -6.34 1.50
CA LYS A 70 10.48 -5.21 0.80
C LYS A 70 10.62 -5.47 -0.70
N GLN A 71 10.99 -6.69 -1.08
CA GLN A 71 11.09 -7.07 -2.48
C GLN A 71 9.72 -7.03 -3.17
N ALA A 72 8.67 -7.55 -2.52
CA ALA A 72 7.32 -7.53 -3.06
C ALA A 72 6.80 -6.11 -3.28
N VAL A 73 7.03 -5.21 -2.32
CA VAL A 73 6.70 -3.78 -2.45
C VAL A 73 7.44 -3.17 -3.64
N TYR A 74 8.75 -3.42 -3.77
CA TYR A 74 9.54 -2.91 -4.89
C TYR A 74 9.03 -3.40 -6.27
N GLU A 75 8.71 -4.69 -6.40
CA GLU A 75 8.10 -5.22 -7.62
C GLU A 75 6.75 -4.56 -7.93
N GLN A 76 5.94 -4.32 -6.90
CA GLN A 76 4.64 -3.66 -7.04
C GLN A 76 4.80 -2.21 -7.53
N VAL A 77 5.78 -1.47 -7.01
CA VAL A 77 6.14 -0.12 -7.48
C VAL A 77 6.52 -0.16 -8.96
N LYS A 78 7.41 -1.07 -9.39
CA LYS A 78 7.80 -1.20 -10.81
C LYS A 78 6.61 -1.53 -11.72
N SER A 79 5.73 -2.43 -11.27
CA SER A 79 4.51 -2.80 -11.99
C SER A 79 3.56 -1.62 -12.17
N MET A 80 3.35 -0.82 -11.12
CA MET A 80 2.53 0.39 -11.16
C MET A 80 3.11 1.44 -12.11
N HIS A 81 4.42 1.68 -12.10
CA HIS A 81 5.08 2.58 -13.05
C HIS A 81 4.86 2.16 -14.50
N LYS A 82 5.03 0.86 -14.81
CA LYS A 82 4.80 0.33 -16.17
C LYS A 82 3.35 0.51 -16.63
N LYS A 83 2.38 0.25 -15.74
CA LYS A 83 0.94 0.42 -16.02
C LYS A 83 0.55 1.89 -16.16
N GLY A 84 1.05 2.76 -15.28
CA GLY A 84 0.85 4.21 -15.35
C GLY A 84 1.36 4.79 -16.68
N TYR A 85 2.55 4.38 -17.11
CA TYR A 85 3.13 4.75 -18.40
C TYR A 85 2.27 4.26 -19.59
N GLN A 86 1.76 3.03 -19.53
CA GLN A 86 0.89 2.49 -20.59
C GLN A 86 -0.48 3.19 -20.65
N ASN A 87 -1.06 3.58 -19.51
CA ASN A 87 -2.32 4.30 -19.45
C ASN A 87 -2.19 5.77 -19.90
N GLY A 88 -1.06 6.44 -19.57
CA GLY A 88 -0.76 7.78 -20.07
C GLY A 88 -0.59 7.84 -21.59
N ARG A 89 -0.01 6.80 -22.20
CA ARG A 89 0.08 6.67 -23.66
C ARG A 89 -1.28 6.54 -24.36
N LYS A 90 -2.31 6.00 -23.69
CA LYS A 90 -3.65 5.89 -24.27
C LYS A 90 -4.44 7.21 -24.25
N HIS A 91 -4.03 8.19 -23.43
CA HIS A 91 -4.66 9.51 -23.36
C HIS A 91 -3.96 10.57 -24.22
N CYS A 92 -2.65 10.44 -24.48
CA CYS A 92 -1.91 11.39 -25.35
C CYS A 92 -1.88 10.99 -26.84
N ALA A 93 -2.60 9.93 -27.24
CA ALA A 93 -2.66 9.47 -28.62
C ALA A 93 -4.09 9.58 -29.17
N LYS A 94 -4.55 10.80 -29.42
CA LYS A 94 -5.54 11.10 -30.45
C LYS A 94 -5.16 12.41 -31.15
N PRO A 95 -5.28 12.47 -32.49
CA PRO A 95 -4.75 13.54 -33.36
C PRO A 95 -5.44 14.87 -33.17
#